data_AF-A0A6C0F976-F1
#
_entry.id   AF-A0A6C0F976-F1
#
_cell.length_a   1.000
_cell.length_b   1.000
_cell.length_c   1.000
_cell.angle_alpha   90.00
_cell.angle_beta   90.00
_cell.angle_gamma   90.00
#
_symmetry.space_group_name_H-M   'P 1'
#
loop_
_entity.id
_entity.type
_entity.pdbx_description
1 polymer ?
#
loop_
_entity_poly.entity_id
_entity_poly.type
_entity_poly.pdbx_seq_one_letter_code
_entity_poly.pdbx_strand_id
1 'polypeptide(L)'
;MNDIKTCHICLEDKDYEEELLLKTCCQAFICNDCWTNLLQNDNINQCPTCSILITIPEEPPEQGHLISQNNIYNYCKSLFHRLSILVKWSLIGYTMTSLFILILYRNLDDYFDIMYTLNNIIYFWPINLFLGYLITTMYEYYNNMTCQIWYNN
;
A
#
# COMPACT_ATOMS: atom_id res chain seq x y z
N MET A 1 25.81 -5.21 12.17
CA MET A 1 24.91 -6.10 12.94
C MET A 1 23.67 -5.27 13.10
N ASN A 2 22.67 -5.50 12.26
CA ASN A 2 21.52 -4.60 12.17
C ASN A 2 20.59 -4.95 13.33
N ASP A 3 20.47 -4.03 14.29
CA ASP A 3 19.46 -4.14 15.33
C ASP A 3 18.11 -3.87 14.68
N ILE A 4 17.09 -4.64 15.00
CA ILE A 4 15.72 -4.38 14.53
C ILE A 4 15.00 -3.73 15.71
N LYS A 5 14.39 -2.56 15.48
CA LYS A 5 13.55 -1.89 16.50
C LYS A 5 12.18 -1.58 15.94
N THR A 6 11.16 -1.75 16.77
CA THR A 6 9.78 -1.41 16.45
C THR A 6 9.55 0.10 16.57
N CYS A 7 9.13 0.74 15.49
CA CYS A 7 8.78 2.16 15.50
C CYS A 7 7.55 2.39 16.37
N HIS A 8 7.60 3.37 17.28
CA HIS A 8 6.50 3.65 18.20
C HIS A 8 5.31 4.36 17.55
N ILE A 9 5.44 4.81 16.30
CA ILE A 9 4.37 5.51 15.58
C ILE A 9 3.66 4.56 14.61
N CYS A 10 4.38 3.95 13.68
CA CYS A 10 3.78 3.00 12.74
C CYS A 10 3.68 1.57 13.27
N LEU A 11 4.30 1.27 14.42
CA LEU A 11 4.35 -0.08 15.01
C LEU A 11 4.98 -1.14 14.10
N GLU A 12 5.76 -0.69 13.10
CA GLU A 12 6.50 -1.56 12.20
C GLU A 12 7.93 -1.76 12.69
N ASP A 13 8.43 -2.98 12.53
CA ASP A 13 9.84 -3.31 12.71
C ASP A 13 10.67 -2.70 11.58
N LYS A 14 11.67 -1.91 11.95
CA LYS A 14 12.59 -1.27 11.00
C LYS A 14 14.02 -1.60 11.37
N ASP A 15 14.86 -1.68 10.35
CA ASP A 15 16.31 -1.74 10.52
C ASP A 15 16.76 -0.48 11.28
N TYR A 16 17.26 -0.69 12.49
CA TYR A 16 17.79 0.33 13.35
C TYR A 16 19.28 0.49 13.06
N GLU A 17 19.61 1.52 12.30
CA GLU A 17 20.96 2.01 12.14
C GLU A 17 21.06 3.38 12.80
N GLU A 18 21.76 3.46 13.94
CA GLU A 18 21.87 4.68 14.75
C GLU A 18 22.46 5.86 13.95
N GLU A 19 23.34 5.56 12.98
CA GLU A 19 23.95 6.53 12.07
C GLU A 19 22.97 7.10 11.02
N LEU A 20 21.89 6.37 10.71
CA LEU A 20 20.87 6.78 9.73
C LEU A 20 19.64 7.43 10.37
N LEU A 21 19.55 7.45 11.70
CA LEU A 21 18.47 8.11 12.39
C LEU A 21 18.56 9.62 12.19
N LEU A 22 17.56 10.19 11.51
CA LEU A 22 17.48 11.62 11.29
C LEU A 22 17.55 12.39 12.62
N LYS A 23 16.85 11.89 13.65
CA LYS A 23 16.88 12.43 15.02
C LYS A 23 16.53 11.36 16.06
N THR A 24 17.17 11.46 17.23
CA THR A 24 16.76 10.77 18.45
C THR A 24 15.87 11.72 19.27
N CYS A 25 14.61 11.36 19.50
CA CYS A 25 13.74 12.05 20.46
C CYS A 25 13.32 11.07 21.54
N CYS A 26 13.72 11.35 22.78
CA CYS A 26 13.40 10.51 23.93
C CYS A 26 13.90 9.06 23.73
N GLN A 27 13.49 8.12 24.59
CA GLN A 27 13.89 6.71 24.47
C GLN A 27 13.07 5.92 23.44
N ALA A 28 12.12 6.58 22.75
CA ALA A 28 11.26 5.94 21.78
C ALA A 28 11.90 5.96 20.39
N PHE A 29 12.01 4.79 19.77
CA PHE A 29 12.43 4.72 18.36
C PHE A 29 11.28 5.13 17.45
N ILE A 30 11.53 6.13 16.61
CA ILE A 30 10.63 6.60 15.55
C ILE A 30 11.40 6.47 14.24
N CYS A 31 10.82 5.75 13.27
CA CYS A 31 11.46 5.57 11.97
C CYS A 31 11.49 6.89 11.17
N ASN A 32 12.44 6.99 10.25
CA ASN A 32 12.63 8.20 9.43
C ASN A 32 11.36 8.60 8.66
N ASP A 33 10.60 7.63 8.14
CA ASP A 33 9.33 7.90 7.43
C ASP A 33 8.31 8.62 8.33
N CYS A 34 8.12 8.11 9.56
CA CYS A 34 7.25 8.75 10.54
C CYS A 34 7.77 10.12 10.95
N TRP A 35 9.10 10.28 11.06
CA TRP A 35 9.71 11.57 11.37
C TRP A 35 9.48 12.63 10.30
N THR A 36 9.69 12.27 9.03
CA THR A 36 9.47 13.17 7.90
C THR A 36 8.01 13.61 7.83
N ASN A 37 7.07 12.69 8.08
CA ASN A 37 5.64 13.01 8.11
C ASN A 37 5.25 13.96 9.26
N LEU A 38 5.91 13.84 10.43
CA LEU A 38 5.68 14.76 11.55
C LEU A 38 6.18 16.17 11.23
N LEU A 39 7.39 16.28 10.66
CA LEU A 39 8.03 17.56 10.35
C LEU A 39 7.41 18.30 9.17
N GLN A 40 6.72 17.60 8.26
CA GLN A 40 5.98 18.22 7.15
C GLN A 40 4.64 18.84 7.58
N ASN A 41 4.18 18.55 8.80
CA ASN A 41 3.04 19.26 9.37
C ASN A 41 3.56 20.46 10.16
N ASP A 42 3.36 21.67 9.61
CA ASP A 42 3.72 22.95 10.25
C ASP A 42 3.15 23.15 11.67
N ASN A 43 2.21 22.29 12.07
CA ASN A 43 1.52 22.31 13.36
C ASN A 43 2.16 21.38 14.43
N ILE A 44 3.11 20.52 14.08
CA ILE A 44 3.67 19.52 15.01
C ILE A 44 5.13 19.84 15.32
N ASN A 45 5.33 20.81 16.23
CA ASN A 45 6.65 21.17 16.76
C ASN A 45 7.05 20.35 18.00
N GLN A 46 6.21 19.39 18.41
CA GLN A 46 6.39 18.60 19.61
C GLN A 46 6.46 17.12 19.25
N CYS A 47 7.40 16.42 19.90
CA CYS A 47 7.53 14.98 19.77
C CYS A 47 6.24 14.29 20.29
N PRO A 48 5.57 13.43 19.51
CA PRO A 48 4.27 12.87 19.90
C PRO A 48 4.33 11.97 21.14
N THR A 49 5.52 11.48 21.49
CA THR A 49 5.70 10.57 22.63
C THR A 49 6.04 11.26 23.95
N CYS A 50 6.76 12.38 23.90
CA CYS A 50 7.24 13.06 25.12
C CYS A 50 6.97 14.56 25.15
N SER A 51 6.28 15.10 24.14
CA SER A 51 5.86 16.50 24.02
C SER A 51 6.99 17.53 24.08
N ILE A 52 8.25 17.09 23.97
CA ILE A 52 9.43 17.98 23.92
C ILE A 52 9.46 18.67 22.55
N LEU A 53 9.76 19.96 22.56
CA LEU A 53 9.97 20.76 21.35
C LEU A 53 11.16 20.22 20.56
N ILE A 54 10.91 19.89 19.30
CA ILE A 54 11.95 19.37 18.41
C ILE A 54 12.69 20.57 17.84
N THR A 55 13.91 20.85 18.32
CA THR A 55 14.79 21.82 17.67
C THR A 55 15.29 21.22 16.36
N ILE A 56 14.90 21.84 15.24
CA ILE A 56 15.43 21.51 13.93
C ILE A 56 16.73 22.30 13.78
N PRO A 57 17.91 21.66 13.68
CA PRO A 57 19.10 22.38 13.23
C PRO A 57 18.81 22.89 11.82
N GLU A 58 19.03 24.18 11.58
CA GLU A 58 18.94 24.77 10.24
C GLU A 58 19.93 24.03 9.33
N GLU A 59 19.41 23.16 8.46
CA GLU A 59 20.21 22.48 7.45
C GLU A 59 20.57 23.46 6.32
N PRO A 60 21.79 23.37 5.76
CA PRO A 60 22.20 24.17 4.62
C PRO A 60 21.33 23.88 3.38
N PRO A 61 21.17 24.86 2.47
CA PRO A 61 20.09 24.92 1.47
C PRO A 61 20.14 23.89 0.33
N GLU A 62 20.97 22.84 0.40
CA GLU A 62 21.15 21.89 -0.71
C GLU A 62 20.35 20.57 -0.58
N GLN A 63 19.76 20.25 0.58
CA GLN A 63 19.08 18.96 0.78
C GLN A 63 17.58 18.93 0.42
N GLY A 64 16.94 20.09 0.25
CA GLY A 64 15.49 20.16 -0.05
C GLY A 64 15.10 19.54 -1.41
N HIS A 65 16.04 19.44 -2.35
CA HIS A 65 15.76 18.91 -3.69
C HIS A 65 15.69 17.38 -3.75
N LEU A 66 16.40 16.67 -2.87
CA LEU A 66 16.38 15.20 -2.77
C LEU A 66 15.15 14.70 -2.01
N ILE A 67 14.75 15.44 -0.96
CA ILE A 67 13.56 15.10 -0.15
C ILE A 67 12.28 15.22 -0.98
N SER A 68 12.15 16.24 -1.85
CA SER A 68 10.96 16.40 -2.70
C SER A 68 10.85 15.31 -3.77
N GLN A 69 11.97 14.89 -4.37
CA GLN A 69 12.00 13.83 -5.38
C GLN A 69 11.65 12.46 -4.79
N ASN A 70 12.18 12.12 -3.60
CA ASN A 70 11.81 10.89 -2.91
C ASN A 70 10.32 10.84 -2.53
N ASN A 71 9.74 11.96 -2.11
CA ASN A 71 8.32 12.02 -1.78
C ASN A 71 7.42 11.84 -3.01
N ILE A 72 7.76 12.47 -4.13
CA ILE A 72 7.04 12.28 -5.40
C ILE A 72 7.16 10.83 -5.88
N TYR A 73 8.35 10.25 -5.79
CA TYR A 73 8.57 8.84 -6.15
C TYR A 73 7.74 7.89 -5.29
N ASN A 74 7.75 8.07 -3.96
CA ASN A 74 6.99 7.25 -3.03
C ASN A 74 5.47 7.40 -3.24
N TYR A 75 5.00 8.61 -3.54
CA TYR A 75 3.60 8.85 -3.89
C TYR A 75 3.20 8.13 -5.18
N CYS A 76 3.98 8.26 -6.24
CA CYS A 76 3.77 7.56 -7.51
C CYS A 76 3.81 6.04 -7.34
N LYS A 77 4.75 5.52 -6.53
CA LYS A 77 4.84 4.10 -6.18
C LYS A 77 3.58 3.62 -5.48
N SER A 78 3.08 4.38 -4.49
CA SER A 78 1.85 4.06 -3.76
C SER A 78 0.62 4.07 -4.68
N LEU A 79 0.50 5.06 -5.56
CA LEU A 79 -0.58 5.10 -6.56
C LEU A 79 -0.52 3.91 -7.52
N PHE A 80 0.66 3.61 -8.06
CA PHE A 80 0.86 2.48 -8.96
C PHE A 80 0.52 1.15 -8.27
N HIS A 81 0.93 1.00 -7.01
CA HIS A 81 0.60 -0.15 -6.20
C HIS A 81 -0.92 -0.30 -6.04
N ARG A 82 -1.64 0.77 -5.66
CA ARG A 82 -3.12 0.77 -5.55
C ARG A 82 -3.79 0.42 -6.87
N LEU A 83 -3.32 0.97 -7.99
CA LEU A 83 -3.84 0.63 -9.33
C LEU A 83 -3.58 -0.85 -9.66
N SER A 84 -2.40 -1.37 -9.32
CA SER A 84 -2.05 -2.77 -9.57
C SER A 84 -2.98 -3.73 -8.82
N ILE A 85 -3.42 -3.39 -7.61
CA ILE A 85 -4.39 -4.17 -6.83
C ILE A 85 -5.75 -4.22 -7.54
N LEU A 86 -6.25 -3.07 -8.02
CA LEU A 86 -7.51 -3.01 -8.75
C LEU A 86 -7.45 -3.85 -10.05
N VAL A 87 -6.34 -3.79 -10.76
CA VAL A 87 -6.11 -4.62 -11.96
C VAL A 87 -6.10 -6.10 -11.60
N LYS A 88 -5.41 -6.50 -10.52
CA LYS A 88 -5.39 -7.89 -10.03
C LYS A 88 -6.80 -8.39 -9.71
N TRP A 89 -7.58 -7.63 -8.95
CA TRP A 89 -8.97 -8.01 -8.61
C TRP A 89 -9.85 -8.12 -9.84
N SER A 90 -9.74 -7.17 -10.77
CA SER A 90 -10.47 -7.22 -12.04
C SER A 90 -10.13 -8.48 -12.84
N LEU A 91 -8.84 -8.83 -12.95
CA LEU A 91 -8.37 -10.03 -13.64
C LEU A 91 -8.87 -11.33 -12.97
N ILE A 92 -8.81 -11.41 -11.64
CA ILE A 92 -9.30 -12.58 -10.90
C ILE A 92 -10.80 -12.74 -11.09
N GLY A 93 -11.57 -11.66 -10.95
CA GLY A 93 -13.01 -11.69 -11.17
C GLY A 93 -13.37 -12.09 -12.60
N TYR A 94 -12.71 -11.49 -13.59
CA TYR A 94 -12.95 -11.78 -15.00
C TYR A 94 -12.63 -13.23 -15.37
N THR A 95 -11.50 -13.77 -14.91
CA THR A 95 -11.11 -15.16 -15.19
C THR A 95 -12.09 -16.14 -14.56
N MET A 96 -12.53 -15.89 -13.33
CA MET A 96 -13.51 -16.74 -12.65
C MET A 96 -14.89 -16.69 -13.31
N THR A 97 -15.35 -15.51 -13.71
CA THR A 97 -16.60 -15.37 -14.48
C THR A 97 -16.51 -16.08 -15.84
N SER A 98 -15.38 -15.93 -16.53
CA SER A 98 -15.14 -16.60 -17.83
C SER A 98 -15.14 -18.12 -17.67
N LEU A 99 -14.48 -18.66 -16.63
CA LEU A 99 -14.49 -20.09 -16.33
C LEU A 99 -15.89 -20.59 -15.99
N PHE A 100 -16.65 -19.84 -15.20
CA PHE A 100 -18.02 -20.18 -14.83
C PHE A 100 -18.93 -20.29 -16.06
N ILE A 101 -18.85 -19.30 -16.97
CA ILE A 101 -19.63 -19.29 -18.21
C ILE A 101 -19.19 -20.44 -19.12
N LEU A 102 -17.89 -20.70 -19.25
CA LEU A 102 -17.39 -21.82 -20.06
C LEU A 102 -17.85 -23.19 -19.53
N ILE A 103 -17.97 -23.35 -18.21
CA ILE A 103 -18.48 -24.59 -17.59
C ILE A 103 -19.97 -24.77 -17.88
N LEU A 104 -20.76 -23.69 -17.79
CA LEU A 104 -22.21 -23.73 -18.05
C LEU A 104 -22.54 -23.89 -19.53
N TYR A 105 -21.84 -23.15 -20.38
CA TYR A 105 -22.00 -23.10 -21.82
C TYR A 105 -20.80 -23.80 -22.44
N ARG A 106 -20.91 -25.13 -22.54
CA ARG A 106 -19.88 -26.00 -23.16
C ARG A 106 -19.69 -25.74 -24.66
N ASN A 107 -20.61 -25.01 -25.28
CA ASN A 107 -20.50 -24.57 -26.66
C ASN A 107 -19.68 -23.26 -26.71
N LEU A 108 -18.63 -23.26 -27.54
CA LEU A 108 -17.72 -22.12 -27.66
C LEU A 108 -18.40 -20.89 -28.30
N ASP A 109 -19.31 -21.10 -29.24
CA ASP A 109 -20.01 -20.00 -29.90
C ASP A 109 -20.91 -19.26 -28.90
N ASP A 110 -21.69 -20.00 -28.11
CA ASP A 110 -22.53 -19.44 -27.04
C ASP A 110 -21.68 -18.72 -25.97
N TYR A 111 -20.50 -19.26 -25.64
CA TYR A 111 -19.57 -18.62 -24.71
C TYR A 111 -19.13 -17.23 -25.20
N PHE A 112 -18.71 -17.11 -26.46
CA PHE A 112 -18.23 -15.85 -27.01
C PHE A 112 -19.34 -14.81 -27.08
N ASP A 113 -20.55 -15.20 -27.47
CA ASP A 113 -21.71 -14.31 -27.53
C ASP A 113 -22.09 -13.77 -26.15
N ILE A 114 -22.09 -14.63 -25.13
CA ILE A 114 -22.38 -14.24 -23.75
C ILE A 114 -21.29 -13.31 -23.21
N MET A 115 -20.02 -13.64 -23.41
CA MET A 115 -18.91 -12.80 -22.94
C MET A 115 -18.88 -11.45 -23.65
N TYR A 116 -19.17 -11.40 -24.95
CA TYR A 116 -19.32 -10.15 -25.69
C TYR A 116 -20.46 -9.30 -25.12
N THR A 117 -21.61 -9.92 -24.85
CA THR A 117 -22.75 -9.23 -24.25
C THR A 117 -22.41 -8.66 -22.88
N LEU A 118 -21.79 -9.46 -22.01
CA LEU A 118 -21.41 -9.05 -20.65
C LEU A 118 -20.38 -7.92 -20.66
N ASN A 119 -19.38 -7.97 -21.53
CA ASN A 119 -18.35 -6.94 -21.65
C ASN A 119 -18.90 -5.56 -22.02
N ASN A 120 -20.01 -5.52 -22.74
CA ASN A 120 -20.70 -4.27 -23.12
C ASN A 120 -21.61 -3.72 -22.01
N ILE A 121 -21.88 -4.47 -20.95
CA ILE A 121 -22.68 -4.00 -19.81
C ILE A 121 -21.77 -3.22 -18.86
N ILE A 122 -22.07 -1.93 -18.65
CA ILE A 122 -21.23 -1.05 -17.83
C ILE A 122 -21.03 -1.55 -16.38
N TYR A 123 -22.06 -2.19 -15.81
CA TYR A 123 -22.03 -2.73 -14.45
C TYR A 123 -21.25 -4.04 -14.30
N PHE A 124 -20.91 -4.71 -15.42
CA PHE A 124 -20.15 -5.95 -15.39
C PHE A 124 -18.77 -5.76 -14.75
N TRP A 125 -18.09 -4.66 -15.06
CA TRP A 125 -16.75 -4.38 -14.56
C TRP A 125 -16.70 -4.12 -13.04
N PRO A 126 -17.57 -3.27 -12.44
CA PRO A 126 -17.68 -3.17 -10.99
C PRO A 126 -18.02 -4.49 -10.29
N ILE A 127 -18.91 -5.30 -10.88
CA ILE A 127 -19.29 -6.60 -10.32
C ILE A 127 -18.11 -7.57 -10.34
N ASN A 128 -17.36 -7.65 -11.45
CA ASN A 128 -16.16 -8.48 -11.53
C ASN A 128 -15.08 -8.03 -10.55
N LEU A 129 -14.86 -6.72 -10.40
CA LEU A 129 -13.92 -6.18 -9.43
C LEU A 129 -14.30 -6.64 -8.01
N PHE A 130 -15.58 -6.53 -7.64
CA PHE A 130 -16.09 -6.98 -6.35
C PHE A 130 -15.95 -8.49 -6.16
N LEU A 131 -16.25 -9.28 -7.19
CA LEU A 131 -16.08 -10.73 -7.17
C LEU A 131 -14.61 -11.11 -6.94
N GLY A 132 -13.68 -10.48 -7.66
CA GLY A 132 -12.24 -10.73 -7.50
C GLY A 132 -11.72 -10.36 -6.10
N TYR A 133 -12.22 -9.26 -5.53
CA TYR A 133 -11.95 -8.89 -4.14
C TYR A 133 -12.42 -9.97 -3.15
N LEU A 134 -13.66 -10.46 -3.30
CA LEU A 134 -14.20 -11.53 -2.44
C LEU A 134 -13.37 -12.82 -2.54
N ILE A 135 -13.00 -13.24 -3.75
CA ILE A 135 -12.17 -14.44 -3.94
C ILE A 135 -10.80 -14.28 -3.26
N THR A 136 -10.18 -13.11 -3.43
CA THR A 136 -8.86 -12.83 -2.85
C THR A 136 -8.93 -12.85 -1.32
N THR A 137 -9.94 -12.20 -0.74
CA THR A 137 -10.13 -12.18 0.73
C THR A 137 -10.46 -13.56 1.30
N MET A 138 -11.26 -14.37 0.60
CA MET A 138 -11.52 -15.77 1.00
C MET A 138 -10.25 -16.61 0.96
N TYR A 139 -9.42 -16.44 -0.08
CA TYR A 139 -8.14 -17.14 -0.21
C TYR A 139 -7.17 -16.74 0.89
N GLU A 140 -7.08 -15.45 1.23
CA GLU A 140 -6.24 -14.94 2.32
C GLU A 140 -6.68 -15.47 3.68
N TYR A 141 -8.00 -15.42 3.95
CA TYR A 141 -8.58 -15.97 5.18
C TYR A 141 -8.25 -17.45 5.33
N TYR A 142 -8.37 -18.23 4.25
CA TYR A 142 -8.02 -19.65 4.27
C TYR A 142 -6.53 -19.91 4.54
N ASN A 143 -5.65 -19.04 4.05
CA ASN A 143 -4.19 -19.19 4.21
C ASN A 143 -3.63 -18.55 5.48
N ASN A 144 -4.48 -18.04 6.40
CA ASN A 144 -4.06 -17.26 7.58
C ASN A 144 -3.12 -16.09 7.25
N MET A 145 -3.18 -15.57 6.01
CA MET A 145 -2.44 -14.37 5.64
C MET A 145 -3.32 -13.18 6.00
N THR A 146 -2.80 -12.25 6.81
CA THR A 146 -3.52 -11.00 7.05
C THR A 146 -3.63 -10.24 5.74
N CYS A 147 -4.80 -9.62 5.52
CA CYS A 147 -5.14 -8.84 4.34
C CYS A 147 -4.08 -7.78 3.98
N GLN A 148 -3.18 -7.42 4.91
CA GLN A 148 -2.11 -6.43 4.77
C GLN A 148 -0.78 -6.94 4.17
N ILE A 149 -0.53 -8.25 4.06
CA ILE A 149 0.79 -8.74 3.59
C ILE A 149 1.06 -8.36 2.13
N TRP A 150 0.00 -8.23 1.31
CA TRP A 150 0.12 -7.76 -0.07
C TRP A 150 0.29 -6.24 -0.21
N TYR A 151 -0.02 -5.47 0.84
CA TYR A 151 0.09 -4.00 0.83
C TYR A 151 1.50 -3.51 1.19
N ASN A 152 2.33 -4.37 1.77
CA ASN A 152 3.64 -4.03 2.33
C ASN A 152 4.84 -4.50 1.46
N ASN A 153 4.61 -5.07 0.28
CA ASN A 153 5.65 -5.46 -0.67
C ASN A 153 5.69 -4.55 -1.91
#